data_AF-A0AAE1BUD5-F1
#
_entry.id   AF-A0AAE1BUD5-F1
#
_cell.length_a   1.000
_cell.length_b   1.000
_cell.length_c   1.000
_cell.angle_alpha   90.00
_cell.angle_beta   90.00
_cell.angle_gamma   90.00
#
_symmetry.space_group_name_H-M   'P 1'
#
loop_
_entity.id
_entity.type
_entity.pdbx_description
1 polymer ?
#
loop_
_entity_poly.entity_id
_entity_poly.type
_entity_poly.pdbx_seq_one_letter_code
_entity_poly.pdbx_strand_id
1 'polypeptide(L)'
;SQLVGTGTVCLDSDVMPQSQDCLVYSLGLSPLWSFEEAMERLGCQVYAFDARPTTGNHDHSEGVHFYNLGVAEVNATRTVQGQIWNFFTLSAIMDKLGHSTSPLHYLRMDVPEEEWKVLQEALTNTPHHLANIHQLKIKVHLRDALHDPTLYETYLGVLQGLQGLGFQLMFSKGSQERAWNRYIDTLGRRAPLSYDLVFLRI
;
A
#
# COMPACT_ATOMS: atom_id res chain seq x y z
N SER A 1 -14.35 -5.39 10.06
CA SER A 1 -13.97 -4.30 9.16
C SER A 1 -15.22 -3.60 8.61
N GLN A 2 -15.13 -2.29 8.40
CA GLN A 2 -16.16 -1.45 7.79
C GLN A 2 -15.61 -0.80 6.50
N LEU A 3 -16.49 -0.34 5.63
CA LEU A 3 -16.11 0.45 4.45
C LEU A 3 -15.93 1.91 4.88
N VAL A 4 -14.72 2.44 4.69
CA VAL A 4 -14.36 3.84 4.95
C VAL A 4 -13.93 4.44 3.61
N GLY A 5 -14.82 5.23 3.00
CA GLY A 5 -14.66 5.66 1.60
C GLY A 5 -14.60 4.46 0.66
N THR A 6 -13.51 4.34 -0.12
CA THR A 6 -13.23 3.17 -0.97
C THR A 6 -12.33 2.11 -0.29
N GLY A 7 -11.98 2.31 0.98
CA GLY A 7 -11.13 1.44 1.78
C GLY A 7 -11.91 0.48 2.68
N THR A 8 -11.30 -0.66 3.00
CA THR A 8 -11.81 -1.61 4.01
C THR A 8 -10.93 -1.45 5.25
N VAL A 9 -11.48 -0.89 6.33
CA VAL A 9 -10.73 -0.54 7.54
C VAL A 9 -11.31 -1.29 8.74
N CYS A 10 -10.47 -1.81 9.63
CA CYS A 10 -10.91 -2.26 10.95
C CYS A 10 -10.94 -1.06 11.90
N LEU A 11 -12.09 -0.81 12.52
CA LEU A 11 -12.30 0.34 13.41
C LEU A 11 -12.29 -0.06 14.89
N ASP A 12 -11.86 -1.28 15.19
CA ASP A 12 -11.72 -1.75 16.56
C ASP A 12 -10.64 -0.88 17.25
N SER A 13 -10.94 -0.44 18.47
CA SER A 13 -10.14 0.54 19.22
C SER A 13 -8.68 0.12 19.44
N ASP A 14 -8.44 -1.18 19.41
CA ASP A 14 -7.20 -1.87 19.68
C ASP A 14 -6.22 -1.72 18.49
N VAL A 15 -6.77 -1.44 17.31
CA VAL A 15 -6.05 -1.39 16.03
C VAL A 15 -6.01 0.05 15.50
N MET A 16 -7.10 0.80 15.66
CA MET A 16 -7.21 2.19 15.22
C MET A 16 -7.56 3.10 16.41
N PRO A 17 -6.62 3.96 16.85
CA PRO A 17 -6.85 4.83 17.99
C PRO A 17 -7.89 5.89 17.63
N GLN A 18 -8.71 6.27 18.61
CA GLN A 18 -9.66 7.38 18.49
C GLN A 18 -9.01 8.75 18.78
N SER A 19 -7.68 8.87 18.68
CA SER A 19 -6.90 10.06 19.06
C SER A 19 -6.13 10.67 17.88
N GLN A 20 -5.58 11.87 18.12
CA GLN A 20 -4.76 12.64 17.19
C GLN A 20 -3.41 11.99 16.83
N ASP A 21 -3.07 10.84 17.43
CA ASP A 21 -1.83 10.10 17.15
C ASP A 21 -1.99 9.07 16.01
N CYS A 22 -3.14 9.08 15.32
CA CYS A 22 -3.40 8.15 14.22
C CYS A 22 -2.60 8.55 12.96
N LEU A 23 -1.53 7.82 12.66
CA LEU A 23 -0.78 7.93 11.39
C LEU A 23 -1.30 6.97 10.31
N VAL A 24 -1.52 7.51 9.11
CA VAL A 24 -1.99 6.75 7.93
C VAL A 24 -1.14 7.08 6.72
N TYR A 25 -0.69 6.05 5.99
CA TYR A 25 -0.03 6.21 4.70
C TYR A 25 -0.96 5.76 3.58
N SER A 26 -1.08 6.56 2.52
CA SER A 26 -1.81 6.22 1.31
C SER A 26 -0.91 6.35 0.08
N LEU A 27 -0.45 5.20 -0.44
CA LEU A 27 0.49 5.11 -1.56
C LEU A 27 -0.26 4.80 -2.86
N GLY A 28 -0.07 5.64 -3.88
CA GLY A 28 -0.71 5.52 -5.19
C GLY A 28 -2.16 5.99 -5.16
N LEU A 29 -2.36 7.27 -5.45
CA LEU A 29 -3.65 7.93 -5.22
C LEU A 29 -4.65 7.70 -6.34
N SER A 30 -5.91 7.56 -5.94
CA SER A 30 -7.03 7.78 -6.85
C SER A 30 -7.19 9.29 -7.11
N PRO A 31 -7.80 9.71 -8.24
CA PRO A 31 -8.25 11.10 -8.39
C PRO A 31 -9.25 11.54 -7.30
N LEU A 32 -9.86 10.58 -6.59
CA LEU A 32 -10.78 10.83 -5.48
C LEU A 32 -10.05 10.70 -4.14
N TRP A 33 -10.10 11.75 -3.32
CA TRP A 33 -9.53 11.83 -1.96
C TRP A 33 -10.41 11.21 -0.87
N SER A 34 -11.49 10.53 -1.27
CA SER A 34 -12.54 10.06 -0.35
C SER A 34 -12.06 9.16 0.78
N PHE A 35 -10.99 8.39 0.58
CA PHE A 35 -10.41 7.55 1.64
C PHE A 35 -9.60 8.41 2.60
N GLU A 36 -8.72 9.24 2.06
CA GLU A 36 -7.83 10.13 2.81
C GLU A 36 -8.65 11.08 3.70
N GLU A 37 -9.66 11.74 3.12
CA GLU A 37 -10.59 12.60 3.87
C GLU A 37 -11.43 11.84 4.91
N ALA A 38 -11.73 10.56 4.67
CA ALA A 38 -12.45 9.75 5.64
C ALA A 38 -11.57 9.36 6.82
N MET A 39 -10.30 9.07 6.59
CA MET A 39 -9.32 8.83 7.66
C MET A 39 -9.02 10.10 8.45
N GLU A 40 -8.94 11.27 7.80
CA GLU A 40 -8.84 12.56 8.47
C GLU A 40 -10.06 12.81 9.38
N ARG A 41 -11.28 12.54 8.91
CA ARG A 41 -12.50 12.65 9.75
C ARG A 41 -12.52 11.70 10.94
N LEU A 42 -11.73 10.63 10.91
CA LEU A 42 -11.51 9.73 12.05
C LEU A 42 -10.42 10.25 13.02
N GLY A 43 -9.82 11.41 12.73
CA GLY A 43 -8.80 12.05 13.55
C GLY A 43 -7.36 11.76 13.12
N CYS A 44 -7.15 11.10 11.98
CA CYS A 44 -5.82 10.70 11.54
C CYS A 44 -5.08 11.78 10.77
N GLN A 45 -3.76 11.82 10.94
CA GLN A 45 -2.84 12.48 10.02
C GLN A 45 -2.53 11.53 8.87
N VAL A 46 -2.90 11.93 7.66
CA VAL A 46 -2.78 11.13 6.45
C VAL A 46 -1.65 11.66 5.59
N TYR A 47 -0.68 10.80 5.29
CA TYR A 47 0.44 11.09 4.39
C TYR A 47 0.18 10.35 3.08
N ALA A 48 -0.12 11.13 2.05
CA ALA A 48 -0.53 10.67 0.74
C ALA A 48 0.62 10.82 -0.26
N PHE A 49 0.90 9.78 -1.04
CA PHE A 49 2.08 9.73 -1.91
C PHE A 49 1.71 9.30 -3.32
N ASP A 50 2.16 10.07 -4.31
CA ASP A 50 2.00 9.71 -5.71
C ASP A 50 3.14 10.26 -6.56
N ALA A 51 3.72 9.42 -7.41
CA ALA A 51 4.84 9.78 -8.25
C ALA A 51 4.45 10.53 -9.54
N ARG A 52 3.16 10.54 -9.90
CA ARG A 52 2.70 11.20 -11.13
C ARG A 52 3.10 12.68 -11.10
N PRO A 53 3.51 13.25 -12.24
CA PRO A 53 3.87 14.66 -12.31
C PRO A 53 2.67 15.52 -11.90
N THR A 54 2.80 16.23 -10.78
CA THR A 54 1.81 17.19 -10.30
C THR A 54 2.48 18.53 -10.00
N THR A 55 1.75 19.46 -9.38
CA THR A 55 2.27 20.75 -8.92
C THR A 55 3.26 20.65 -7.74
N GLY A 56 3.58 19.44 -7.28
CA GLY A 56 4.50 19.19 -6.17
C GLY A 56 3.78 18.87 -4.85
N ASN A 57 4.55 18.86 -3.76
CA ASN A 57 4.03 18.63 -2.42
C ASN A 57 3.07 19.76 -2.02
N HIS A 58 1.98 19.41 -1.35
CA HIS A 58 0.99 20.36 -0.84
C HIS A 58 0.12 19.68 0.22
N ASP A 59 -0.63 20.46 0.98
CA ASP A 59 -1.67 19.92 1.85
C ASP A 59 -3.00 19.92 1.09
N HIS A 60 -3.69 18.78 1.09
CA HIS A 60 -5.06 18.68 0.57
C HIS A 60 -6.06 19.25 1.58
N SER A 61 -5.77 19.06 2.87
CA SER A 61 -6.51 19.59 4.03
C SER A 61 -5.57 19.65 5.25
N GLU A 62 -6.06 20.11 6.40
CA GLU A 62 -5.24 20.25 7.62
C GLU A 62 -4.65 18.91 8.11
N GLY A 63 -5.34 17.79 7.89
CA GLY A 63 -4.88 16.45 8.26
C GLY A 63 -4.49 15.55 7.08
N VAL A 64 -4.43 16.06 5.85
CA VAL A 64 -4.02 15.29 4.66
C VAL A 64 -2.87 15.98 3.93
N HIS A 65 -1.68 15.40 4.03
CA HIS A 65 -0.44 15.91 3.48
C HIS A 65 -0.04 15.12 2.23
N PHE A 66 0.14 15.79 1.10
CA PHE A 66 0.53 15.18 -0.16
C PHE A 66 2.01 15.36 -0.48
N TYR A 67 2.65 14.26 -0.89
CA TYR A 67 4.03 14.22 -1.36
C TYR A 67 4.11 13.69 -2.79
N ASN A 68 4.73 14.47 -3.68
CA ASN A 68 5.01 14.08 -5.06
C ASN A 68 6.23 13.16 -5.13
N LEU A 69 6.07 11.93 -4.65
CA LEU A 69 7.06 10.87 -4.73
C LEU A 69 6.38 9.50 -4.77
N GLY A 70 7.06 8.52 -5.37
CA GLY A 70 6.64 7.13 -5.38
C GLY A 70 7.35 6.29 -4.32
N VAL A 71 6.76 5.15 -4.01
CA VAL A 71 7.45 4.07 -3.30
C VAL A 71 8.00 3.06 -4.32
N ALA A 72 9.18 2.51 -4.07
CA ALA A 72 9.78 1.45 -4.89
C ALA A 72 10.76 0.61 -4.06
N GLU A 73 11.31 -0.45 -4.67
CA GLU A 73 12.36 -1.29 -4.08
C GLU A 73 13.67 -0.54 -3.77
N VAL A 74 13.95 0.54 -4.47
CA VAL A 74 15.21 1.29 -4.32
C VAL A 74 14.96 2.78 -4.43
N ASN A 75 15.76 3.56 -3.68
CA ASN A 75 15.81 5.00 -3.85
C ASN A 75 16.36 5.32 -5.24
N ALA A 76 15.56 5.98 -6.07
CA ALA A 76 15.94 6.28 -7.44
C ALA A 76 15.25 7.53 -7.96
N THR A 77 15.95 8.22 -8.85
CA THR A 77 15.36 9.26 -9.69
C THR A 77 15.31 8.75 -11.13
N ARG A 78 14.12 8.70 -11.71
CA ARG A 78 13.89 8.25 -13.09
C ARG A 78 13.42 9.42 -13.94
N THR A 79 13.92 9.55 -15.16
CA THR A 79 13.42 10.54 -16.13
C THR A 79 12.57 9.84 -17.16
N VAL A 80 11.27 10.15 -17.19
CA VAL A 80 10.31 9.58 -18.14
C VAL A 80 9.72 10.70 -18.96
N GLN A 81 9.92 10.67 -20.28
CA GLN A 81 9.41 11.71 -21.21
C GLN A 81 9.80 13.15 -20.80
N GLY A 82 11.01 13.32 -20.25
CA GLY A 82 11.51 14.62 -19.78
C GLY A 82 11.00 15.06 -18.40
N GLN A 83 10.15 14.27 -17.75
CA GLN A 83 9.69 14.51 -16.38
C GLN A 83 10.51 13.69 -15.39
N ILE A 84 10.83 14.30 -14.25
CA ILE A 84 11.58 13.67 -13.17
C ILE A 84 10.61 12.99 -12.22
N TRP A 85 10.84 11.71 -11.93
CA TRP A 85 10.08 10.89 -11.01
C TRP A 85 11.00 10.43 -9.89
N ASN A 86 10.64 10.73 -8.65
CA ASN A 86 11.42 10.34 -7.48
C ASN A 86 10.76 9.17 -6.78
N PHE A 87 11.54 8.13 -6.52
CA PHE A 87 11.11 6.92 -5.83
C PHE A 87 11.99 6.70 -4.60
N PHE A 88 11.36 6.25 -3.51
CA PHE A 88 12.03 5.93 -2.26
C PHE A 88 11.55 4.58 -1.73
N THR A 89 12.38 3.89 -0.95
CA THR A 89 11.91 2.73 -0.18
C THR A 89 10.92 3.19 0.90
N LEU A 90 10.06 2.27 1.36
CA LEU A 90 9.12 2.57 2.44
C LEU A 90 9.86 3.07 3.69
N SER A 91 11.00 2.44 4.01
CA SER A 91 11.88 2.89 5.10
C SER A 91 12.35 4.32 4.90
N ALA A 92 12.89 4.66 3.72
CA ALA A 92 13.42 5.99 3.47
C ALA A 92 12.32 7.07 3.58
N ILE A 93 11.07 6.75 3.23
CA ILE A 93 9.92 7.63 3.43
C ILE A 93 9.64 7.80 4.93
N MET A 94 9.57 6.71 5.70
CA MET A 94 9.37 6.76 7.15
C MET A 94 10.46 7.57 7.86
N ASP A 95 11.73 7.37 7.50
CA ASP A 95 12.87 8.11 8.05
C ASP A 95 12.79 9.61 7.75
N LYS A 96 12.47 9.98 6.50
CA LYS A 96 12.33 11.38 6.08
C LYS A 96 11.24 12.12 6.83
N LEU A 97 10.16 11.43 7.20
CA LEU A 97 9.03 12.00 7.92
C LEU A 97 9.18 11.88 9.45
N GLY A 98 10.24 11.22 9.93
CA GLY A 98 10.44 11.00 11.37
C GLY A 98 9.49 9.97 11.97
N HIS A 99 8.92 9.09 11.14
CA HIS A 99 7.93 8.08 11.55
C HIS A 99 8.54 6.69 11.80
N SER A 100 9.86 6.52 11.71
CA SER A 100 10.54 5.21 11.85
C SER A 100 10.24 4.48 13.15
N THR A 101 9.99 5.23 14.23
CA THR A 101 9.63 4.69 15.56
C THR A 101 8.15 4.85 15.91
N SER A 102 7.37 5.51 15.05
CA SER A 102 5.95 5.76 15.29
C SER A 102 5.11 4.59 14.78
N PRO A 103 4.08 4.15 15.52
CA PRO A 103 3.14 3.15 15.00
C PRO A 103 2.40 3.70 13.77
N LEU A 104 2.39 2.91 12.69
CA LEU A 104 1.60 3.23 11.50
C LEU A 104 0.28 2.46 11.58
N HIS A 105 -0.82 3.17 11.80
CA HIS A 105 -2.10 2.53 12.06
C HIS A 105 -2.72 1.93 10.81
N TYR A 106 -2.45 2.56 9.67
CA TYR A 106 -2.95 2.05 8.40
C TYR A 106 -1.98 2.38 7.25
N LEU A 107 -1.58 1.35 6.50
CA LEU A 107 -0.89 1.49 5.23
C LEU A 107 -1.82 1.02 4.10
N ARG A 108 -2.20 1.94 3.21
CA ARG A 108 -2.83 1.63 1.93
C ARG A 108 -1.77 1.69 0.83
N MET A 109 -1.68 0.64 0.01
CA MET A 109 -0.75 0.55 -1.11
C MET A 109 -1.47 0.11 -2.39
N ASP A 110 -1.53 0.98 -3.39
CA ASP A 110 -2.04 0.72 -4.73
C ASP A 110 -1.04 1.30 -5.75
N VAL A 111 0.11 0.63 -5.89
CA VAL A 111 1.24 1.07 -6.71
C VAL A 111 1.57 0.03 -7.77
N PRO A 112 0.86 0.03 -8.90
CA PRO A 112 0.94 -1.02 -9.91
C PRO A 112 2.38 -1.39 -10.25
N GLU A 113 2.70 -2.69 -10.16
CA GLU A 113 3.97 -3.32 -10.55
C GLU A 113 5.15 -3.09 -9.59
N GLU A 114 4.97 -2.32 -8.52
CA GLU A 114 5.98 -2.11 -7.46
C GLU A 114 5.59 -2.82 -6.15
N GLU A 115 4.34 -3.25 -5.96
CA GLU A 115 3.82 -3.68 -4.64
C GLU A 115 4.60 -4.85 -4.05
N TRP A 116 4.86 -5.88 -4.87
CA TRP A 116 5.59 -7.08 -4.43
C TRP A 116 7.04 -6.76 -4.08
N LYS A 117 7.70 -5.89 -4.85
CA LYS A 117 9.10 -5.54 -4.66
C LYS A 117 9.29 -4.69 -3.41
N VAL A 118 8.39 -3.72 -3.19
CA VAL A 118 8.37 -2.89 -1.98
C VAL A 118 8.21 -3.76 -0.73
N LEU A 119 7.29 -4.73 -0.75
CA LEU A 119 7.12 -5.64 0.39
C LEU A 119 8.34 -6.55 0.60
N GLN A 120 8.91 -7.08 -0.47
CA GLN A 120 10.09 -7.95 -0.39
C GLN A 120 11.31 -7.21 0.18
N GLU A 121 11.54 -5.98 -0.29
CA GLU A 121 12.56 -5.08 0.22
C GLU A 121 12.35 -4.79 1.71
N ALA A 122 11.14 -4.38 2.09
CA ALA A 122 10.83 -4.03 3.46
C ALA A 122 10.92 -5.24 4.41
N LEU A 123 10.50 -6.44 3.97
CA LEU A 123 10.66 -7.67 4.75
C LEU A 123 12.12 -8.05 4.96
N THR A 124 12.97 -7.80 3.97
CA THR A 124 14.39 -8.20 3.99
C THR A 124 15.24 -7.21 4.78
N ASN A 125 15.04 -5.92 4.56
CA ASN A 125 15.93 -4.87 5.08
C ASN A 125 15.35 -4.15 6.30
N THR A 126 14.03 -3.98 6.35
CA THR A 126 13.36 -3.19 7.40
C THR A 126 12.13 -3.86 8.01
N PRO A 127 12.21 -5.15 8.42
CA PRO A 127 11.05 -5.88 8.94
C PRO A 127 10.45 -5.24 10.20
N HIS A 128 11.24 -4.47 10.96
CA HIS A 128 10.77 -3.70 12.11
C HIS A 128 9.78 -2.58 11.72
N HIS A 129 9.98 -1.93 10.56
CA HIS A 129 9.03 -0.94 10.05
C HIS A 129 7.70 -1.60 9.69
N LEU A 130 7.73 -2.75 9.00
CA LEU A 130 6.51 -3.52 8.72
C LEU A 130 5.84 -4.01 10.01
N ALA A 131 6.62 -4.46 11.00
CA ALA A 131 6.09 -4.89 12.28
C ALA A 131 5.40 -3.75 13.05
N ASN A 132 5.74 -2.48 12.81
CA ASN A 132 5.07 -1.34 13.41
C ASN A 132 3.76 -0.94 12.71
N ILE A 133 3.33 -1.67 11.67
CA ILE A 133 2.08 -1.41 10.95
C ILE A 133 0.95 -2.25 11.55
N HIS A 134 -0.16 -1.62 11.93
CA HIS A 134 -1.32 -2.33 12.49
C HIS A 134 -2.24 -2.92 11.42
N GLN A 135 -2.51 -2.13 10.36
CA GLN A 135 -3.37 -2.54 9.26
C GLN A 135 -2.70 -2.27 7.93
N LEU A 136 -2.81 -3.25 7.03
CA LEU A 136 -2.15 -3.21 5.74
C LEU A 136 -3.17 -3.58 4.66
N LYS A 137 -3.57 -2.62 3.82
CA LYS A 137 -4.34 -2.87 2.60
C LYS A 137 -3.44 -2.70 1.40
N ILE A 138 -3.34 -3.75 0.58
CA ILE A 138 -2.51 -3.74 -0.62
C ILE A 138 -3.34 -4.24 -1.79
N LYS A 139 -3.30 -3.52 -2.90
CA LYS A 139 -3.78 -4.03 -4.17
C LYS A 139 -2.62 -4.69 -4.89
N VAL A 140 -2.66 -6.00 -5.02
CA VAL A 140 -1.59 -6.76 -5.69
C VAL A 140 -1.95 -7.06 -7.13
N HIS A 141 -0.95 -7.09 -8.01
CA HIS A 141 -1.10 -7.47 -9.41
C HIS A 141 -0.37 -8.79 -9.69
N LEU A 142 -1.02 -9.72 -10.40
CA LEU A 142 -0.51 -11.05 -10.71
C LEU A 142 -0.15 -11.22 -12.19
N ARG A 143 -0.17 -10.13 -12.97
CA ARG A 143 0.07 -10.17 -14.41
C ARG A 143 1.45 -10.73 -14.74
N ASP A 144 2.48 -10.30 -14.02
CA ASP A 144 3.86 -10.71 -14.29
C ASP A 144 4.05 -12.21 -14.05
N ALA A 145 3.40 -12.76 -13.02
CA ALA A 145 3.44 -14.20 -12.73
C ALA A 145 2.72 -15.08 -13.77
N LEU A 146 1.93 -14.49 -14.68
CA LEU A 146 1.45 -15.23 -15.86
C LEU A 146 2.55 -15.47 -16.89
N HIS A 147 3.51 -14.55 -16.97
CA HIS A 147 4.62 -14.62 -17.91
C HIS A 147 5.83 -15.33 -17.30
N ASP A 148 6.06 -15.16 -15.99
CA ASP A 148 7.09 -15.83 -15.23
C ASP A 148 6.49 -16.53 -13.99
N PRO A 149 6.14 -17.82 -14.10
CA PRO A 149 5.57 -18.57 -12.98
C PRO A 149 6.47 -18.68 -11.74
N THR A 150 7.78 -18.44 -11.86
CA THR A 150 8.68 -18.48 -10.68
C THR A 150 8.35 -17.39 -9.68
N LEU A 151 7.71 -16.30 -10.12
CA LEU A 151 7.24 -15.22 -9.26
C LEU A 151 6.17 -15.66 -8.25
N TYR A 152 5.45 -16.76 -8.49
CA TYR A 152 4.51 -17.29 -7.49
C TYR A 152 5.22 -17.70 -6.19
N GLU A 153 6.44 -18.24 -6.27
CA GLU A 153 7.23 -18.60 -5.08
C GLU A 153 7.66 -17.33 -4.33
N THR A 154 8.09 -16.29 -5.05
CA THR A 154 8.41 -14.98 -4.48
C THR A 154 7.19 -14.37 -3.77
N TYR A 155 6.03 -14.36 -4.42
CA TYR A 155 4.80 -13.80 -3.83
C TYR A 155 4.35 -14.59 -2.61
N LEU A 156 4.44 -15.92 -2.65
CA LEU A 156 4.17 -16.77 -1.50
C LEU A 156 5.13 -16.46 -0.34
N GLY A 157 6.43 -16.29 -0.64
CA GLY A 157 7.43 -15.90 0.35
C GLY A 157 7.13 -14.55 1.00
N VAL A 158 6.68 -13.56 0.23
CA VAL A 158 6.21 -12.27 0.77
C VAL A 158 5.03 -12.44 1.71
N LEU A 159 4.00 -13.21 1.30
CA LEU A 159 2.82 -13.46 2.13
C LEU A 159 3.18 -14.20 3.42
N GLN A 160 4.06 -15.20 3.35
CA GLN A 160 4.57 -15.91 4.51
C GLN A 160 5.42 -15.01 5.42
N GLY A 161 6.23 -14.13 4.84
CA GLY A 161 7.00 -13.14 5.59
C GLY A 161 6.10 -12.19 6.38
N LEU A 162 5.03 -11.68 5.76
CA LEU A 162 4.01 -10.89 6.45
C LEU A 162 3.36 -11.70 7.59
N GLN A 163 2.98 -12.95 7.35
CA GLN A 163 2.46 -13.83 8.41
C GLN A 163 3.45 -14.01 9.56
N GLY A 164 4.74 -14.15 9.27
CA GLY A 164 5.80 -14.23 10.27
C GLY A 164 5.95 -12.98 11.14
N LEU A 165 5.49 -11.81 10.66
CA LEU A 165 5.44 -10.57 11.43
C LEU A 165 4.12 -10.37 12.21
N GLY A 166 3.20 -11.34 12.15
CA GLY A 166 1.91 -11.31 12.83
C GLY A 166 0.74 -10.85 11.96
N PHE A 167 0.94 -10.59 10.66
CA PHE A 167 -0.15 -10.20 9.78
C PHE A 167 -1.04 -11.39 9.42
N GLN A 168 -2.34 -11.23 9.64
CA GLN A 168 -3.38 -12.17 9.22
C GLN A 168 -4.22 -11.58 8.10
N LEU A 169 -4.39 -12.35 7.03
CA LEU A 169 -5.26 -11.97 5.91
C LEU A 169 -6.72 -12.05 6.37
N MET A 170 -7.37 -10.89 6.47
CA MET A 170 -8.77 -10.80 6.91
C MET A 170 -9.74 -10.76 5.74
N PHE A 171 -9.30 -10.16 4.63
CA PHE A 171 -10.16 -9.96 3.47
C PHE A 171 -9.34 -10.01 2.19
N SER A 172 -9.90 -10.66 1.16
CA SER A 172 -9.38 -10.66 -0.19
C SER A 172 -10.52 -10.46 -1.17
N LYS A 173 -10.34 -9.59 -2.16
CA LYS A 173 -11.32 -9.36 -3.24
C LYS A 173 -10.63 -9.16 -4.56
N GLY A 174 -10.96 -10.00 -5.53
CA GLY A 174 -10.50 -9.84 -6.91
C GLY A 174 -11.16 -8.65 -7.61
N SER A 175 -10.38 -7.96 -8.44
CA SER A 175 -10.84 -6.83 -9.24
C SER A 175 -12.01 -7.23 -10.16
N GLN A 176 -13.05 -6.40 -10.16
CA GLN A 176 -14.24 -6.58 -11.02
C GLN A 176 -14.07 -5.91 -12.39
N GLU A 177 -12.98 -5.17 -12.58
CA GLU A 177 -12.71 -4.50 -13.85
C GLU A 177 -12.45 -5.53 -14.95
N ARG A 178 -13.11 -5.38 -16.10
CA ARG A 178 -12.90 -6.26 -17.26
C ARG A 178 -11.42 -6.28 -17.69
N ALA A 179 -10.74 -5.14 -17.56
CA ALA A 179 -9.33 -5.00 -17.90
C ALA A 179 -8.42 -5.95 -17.11
N TRP A 180 -8.82 -6.36 -15.90
CA TRP A 180 -8.05 -7.25 -15.03
C TRP A 180 -8.56 -8.68 -14.98
N ASN A 181 -9.65 -9.01 -15.68
CA ASN A 181 -10.16 -10.37 -15.77
C ASN A 181 -9.63 -11.05 -17.04
N ARG A 182 -8.84 -12.12 -16.88
CA ARG A 182 -8.28 -12.91 -17.99
C ARG A 182 -8.67 -14.37 -17.85
N TYR A 183 -8.77 -15.05 -19.00
CA TYR A 183 -8.87 -16.51 -19.00
C TYR A 183 -7.50 -17.06 -18.64
N ILE A 184 -7.45 -17.94 -17.64
CA ILE A 184 -6.21 -18.57 -17.20
C ILE A 184 -6.34 -20.05 -17.57
N ASP A 185 -5.53 -20.50 -18.52
CA ASP A 185 -5.63 -21.85 -19.11
C ASP A 185 -5.48 -22.94 -18.05
N THR A 186 -4.55 -22.77 -17.11
CA THR A 186 -4.32 -23.72 -16.00
C THR A 186 -5.50 -23.83 -15.04
N LEU A 187 -6.34 -22.80 -14.94
CA LEU A 187 -7.54 -22.80 -14.10
C LEU A 187 -8.82 -23.15 -14.89
N GLY A 188 -8.76 -23.21 -16.23
CA GLY A 188 -9.92 -23.44 -17.09
C GLY A 188 -11.04 -22.40 -16.92
N ARG A 189 -10.75 -21.20 -16.40
CA ARG A 189 -11.75 -20.17 -16.12
C ARG A 189 -11.17 -18.77 -16.21
N ARG A 190 -12.06 -17.78 -16.28
CA ARG A 190 -11.68 -16.38 -16.07
C ARG A 190 -11.40 -16.13 -14.59
N ALA A 191 -10.29 -15.48 -14.30
CA ALA A 191 -9.93 -15.04 -12.97
C ALA A 191 -9.39 -13.60 -13.01
N PRO A 192 -9.56 -12.85 -11.91
CA PRO A 192 -8.93 -11.55 -11.79
C PRO A 192 -7.43 -11.69 -11.59
N LEU A 193 -6.67 -10.77 -12.20
CA LEU A 193 -5.21 -10.64 -12.08
C LEU A 193 -4.81 -9.50 -11.15
N SER A 194 -5.77 -8.96 -10.41
CA SER A 194 -5.54 -7.94 -9.39
C SER A 194 -6.46 -8.21 -8.21
N TYR A 195 -5.95 -8.10 -6.99
CA TYR A 195 -6.70 -8.36 -5.76
C TYR A 195 -6.42 -7.27 -4.73
N ASP A 196 -7.47 -6.78 -4.08
CA ASP A 196 -7.35 -6.08 -2.81
C ASP A 196 -7.15 -7.13 -1.71
N LEU A 197 -6.05 -7.04 -0.97
CA LEU A 197 -5.75 -7.82 0.22
C LEU A 197 -5.75 -6.90 1.43
N VAL A 198 -6.38 -7.31 2.52
CA VAL A 198 -6.39 -6.57 3.79
C VAL A 198 -5.88 -7.48 4.89
N PHE A 199 -4.82 -7.03 5.54
CA PHE A 199 -4.19 -7.71 6.66
C PHE A 199 -4.36 -6.89 7.94
N LEU A 200 -4.57 -7.60 9.05
CA LEU A 200 -4.46 -7.06 10.40
C LEU A 200 -3.30 -7.74 11.08
N ARG A 201 -2.48 -6.97 11.79
CA ARG A 201 -1.43 -7.51 12.64
C ARG A 201 -2.02 -7.81 14.02
N ILE A 202 -1.90 -9.05 14.48
CA ILE A 202 -2.34 -9.50 15.81
C ILE A 202 -1.22 -10.18 16.59
#